data_AF-A0AAD7XNZ1-F1
#
_entry.id   AF-A0AAD7XNZ1-F1
#
_cell.length_a   1.000
_cell.length_b   1.000
_cell.length_c   1.000
_cell.angle_alpha   90.00
_cell.angle_beta   90.00
_cell.angle_gamma   90.00
#
_symmetry.space_group_name_H-M   'P 1'
#
loop_
_entity.id
_entity.type
_entity.pdbx_description
1 polymer ?
#
loop_
_entity_poly.entity_id
_entity_poly.type
_entity_poly.pdbx_seq_one_letter_code
_entity_poly.pdbx_strand_id
1 'polypeptide(L)'
;MCQTHSLQLYLRCLHLFKLLISVYMFIYGLIVCTDLTIHQAYGSDILGIGVVITFLGAIKPCNVYVGHYGSTKHNKFALLMAVTFDTVVGIVQFFIGFTLALRGTPAYDRSLRRACARHTLEIDEDRCDDYWNDDRTAGVRLAWMSVYYRAVRDNDNARAKILAQAADIGECCGFGPPAACQRIENDDKFPNKFARDQYLGKDMLDQRVACSEDRACGGGAYCWYPEEEGTCEHFADSDISNANSLGCRYDWGLGSCLDADVDAASRGCAWHFEDTMNAKIYGHGVALMVTLGLEALTVLSGCCYCWKRKANDILPVDYVYEEPWDPVKSGKLMLHRPQDGNMQAEEDDLGK
;
A
#
# COMPACT_ATOMS: atom_id res chain seq x y z
N MET A 1 -36.26 -18.17 -11.59
CA MET A 1 -36.36 -18.27 -10.12
C MET A 1 -35.05 -18.84 -9.55
N CYS A 2 -34.26 -18.06 -8.82
CA CYS A 2 -33.01 -18.56 -8.18
C CYS A 2 -33.36 -19.54 -7.06
N GLN A 3 -32.95 -20.81 -7.12
CA GLN A 3 -33.15 -21.78 -6.04
C GLN A 3 -32.22 -21.49 -4.84
N THR A 4 -32.65 -21.80 -3.62
CA THR A 4 -31.88 -21.55 -2.37
C THR A 4 -30.55 -22.32 -2.36
N HIS A 5 -30.56 -23.55 -2.86
CA HIS A 5 -29.36 -24.38 -2.99
C HIS A 5 -28.33 -23.75 -3.94
N SER A 6 -28.79 -23.21 -5.08
CA SER A 6 -27.91 -22.52 -6.04
C SER A 6 -27.27 -21.26 -5.44
N LEU A 7 -28.03 -20.47 -4.67
CA LEU A 7 -27.50 -19.28 -3.98
C LEU A 7 -26.45 -19.66 -2.92
N GLN A 8 -26.68 -20.74 -2.17
CA GLN A 8 -25.73 -21.21 -1.18
C GLN A 8 -24.42 -21.69 -1.83
N LEU A 9 -24.51 -22.44 -2.94
CA LEU A 9 -23.34 -22.85 -3.70
C LEU A 9 -22.59 -21.63 -4.27
N TYR A 10 -23.30 -20.66 -4.82
CA TYR A 10 -22.72 -19.42 -5.34
C TYR A 10 -21.98 -18.62 -4.26
N LEU A 11 -22.58 -18.45 -3.07
CA LEU A 11 -21.94 -17.81 -1.92
C LEU A 11 -20.67 -18.54 -1.47
N ARG A 12 -20.67 -19.89 -1.47
CA ARG A 12 -19.48 -20.68 -1.17
C ARG A 12 -18.36 -20.43 -2.18
N CYS A 13 -18.68 -20.36 -3.47
CA CYS A 13 -17.70 -20.02 -4.50
C CYS A 13 -17.14 -18.60 -4.31
N LEU A 14 -18.00 -17.61 -4.06
CA LEU A 14 -17.56 -16.23 -3.79
C LEU A 14 -16.66 -16.15 -2.55
N HIS A 15 -16.97 -16.90 -1.49
CA HIS A 15 -16.14 -16.98 -0.29
C HIS A 15 -14.73 -17.56 -0.58
N LEU A 16 -14.61 -18.55 -1.46
CA LEU A 16 -13.31 -19.06 -1.88
C LEU A 16 -12.49 -17.99 -2.61
N PHE A 17 -13.09 -17.26 -3.55
CA PHE A 17 -12.41 -16.14 -4.22
C PHE A 17 -12.01 -15.05 -3.23
N LYS A 18 -12.84 -14.75 -2.23
CA LYS A 18 -12.50 -13.80 -1.18
C LYS A 18 -11.30 -14.23 -0.35
N LEU A 19 -11.14 -15.52 -0.06
CA LEU A 19 -9.93 -16.01 0.62
C LEU A 19 -8.67 -15.80 -0.23
N LEU A 20 -8.75 -16.02 -1.55
CA LEU A 20 -7.63 -15.72 -2.46
C LEU A 20 -7.28 -14.23 -2.46
N ILE A 21 -8.29 -13.35 -2.53
CA ILE A 21 -8.11 -11.90 -2.44
C ILE A 21 -7.52 -11.52 -1.07
N SER A 22 -7.96 -12.16 0.00
CA SER A 22 -7.45 -11.97 1.36
C SER A 22 -5.94 -12.24 1.44
N VAL A 23 -5.49 -13.36 0.89
CA VAL A 23 -4.07 -13.74 0.85
C VAL A 23 -3.29 -12.74 0.00
N TYR A 24 -3.80 -12.38 -1.17
CA TYR A 24 -3.18 -11.36 -2.03
C TYR A 24 -3.02 -10.02 -1.30
N MET A 25 -4.09 -9.52 -0.67
CA MET A 25 -4.04 -8.27 0.11
C MET A 25 -3.03 -8.38 1.25
N PHE A 26 -3.04 -9.48 2.00
CA PHE A 26 -2.10 -9.67 3.09
C PHE A 26 -0.64 -9.60 2.63
N ILE A 27 -0.29 -10.36 1.58
CA ILE A 27 1.07 -10.39 1.01
C ILE A 27 1.45 -9.01 0.46
N TYR A 28 0.58 -8.40 -0.34
CA TYR A 28 0.87 -7.10 -0.92
C TYR A 28 1.01 -6.00 0.13
N GLY A 29 0.14 -5.98 1.15
CA GLY A 29 0.25 -5.05 2.27
C GLY A 29 1.59 -5.18 3.00
N LEU A 30 2.08 -6.42 3.19
CA LEU A 30 3.40 -6.65 3.77
C LEU A 30 4.53 -6.13 2.87
N ILE A 31 4.44 -6.34 1.55
CA ILE A 31 5.41 -5.80 0.59
C ILE A 31 5.45 -4.27 0.69
N VAL A 32 4.29 -3.62 0.68
CA VAL A 32 4.21 -2.15 0.82
C VAL A 32 4.82 -1.70 2.15
N CYS A 33 4.52 -2.38 3.26
CA CYS A 33 5.07 -2.02 4.57
C CYS A 33 6.58 -2.22 4.71
N THR A 34 7.19 -3.09 3.91
CA THR A 34 8.60 -3.49 4.06
C THR A 34 9.50 -2.92 2.97
N ASP A 35 8.97 -2.57 1.81
CA ASP A 35 9.74 -1.98 0.71
C ASP A 35 10.02 -0.49 0.96
N LEU A 36 11.21 -0.22 1.50
CA LEU A 36 11.69 1.15 1.71
C LEU A 36 11.71 1.99 0.43
N THR A 37 11.93 1.38 -0.74
CA THR A 37 11.99 2.12 -2.02
C THR A 37 10.63 2.72 -2.38
N ILE A 38 9.54 2.05 -2.01
CA ILE A 38 8.18 2.57 -2.14
C ILE A 38 7.98 3.77 -1.20
N HIS A 39 8.41 3.67 0.06
CA HIS A 39 8.25 4.78 1.01
C HIS A 39 9.10 6.01 0.66
N GLN A 40 10.26 5.81 0.05
CA GLN A 40 11.09 6.89 -0.48
C GLN A 40 10.46 7.55 -1.69
N ALA A 41 9.95 6.77 -2.64
CA ALA A 41 9.35 7.31 -3.87
C ALA A 41 8.03 8.05 -3.62
N TYR A 42 7.20 7.58 -2.70
CA TYR A 42 5.81 8.05 -2.54
C TYR A 42 5.51 8.74 -1.20
N GLY A 43 6.43 8.66 -0.24
CA GLY A 43 6.25 9.16 1.12
C GLY A 43 5.84 8.08 2.12
N SER A 44 6.00 8.41 3.39
CA SER A 44 5.69 7.57 4.56
C SER A 44 4.20 7.29 4.70
N ASP A 45 3.32 8.11 4.11
CA ASP A 45 1.87 7.90 4.16
C ASP A 45 1.48 6.56 3.53
N ILE A 46 2.26 6.06 2.57
CA ILE A 46 2.04 4.75 1.95
C ILE A 46 2.23 3.60 2.96
N LEU A 47 3.05 3.78 3.99
CA LEU A 47 3.18 2.79 5.07
C LEU A 47 1.82 2.57 5.75
N GLY A 48 1.10 3.66 6.04
CA GLY A 48 -0.24 3.58 6.62
C GLY A 48 -1.22 2.82 5.73
N ILE A 49 -1.16 3.06 4.41
CA ILE A 49 -1.96 2.31 3.43
C ILE A 49 -1.60 0.81 3.46
N GLY A 50 -0.31 0.48 3.48
CA GLY A 50 0.17 -0.90 3.58
C GLY A 50 -0.37 -1.62 4.81
N VAL A 51 -0.32 -0.97 5.98
CA VAL A 51 -0.81 -1.53 7.25
C VAL A 51 -2.30 -1.82 7.18
N VAL A 52 -3.10 -0.90 6.62
CA VAL A 52 -4.54 -1.13 6.48
C VAL A 52 -4.82 -2.29 5.51
N ILE A 53 -4.10 -2.38 4.38
CA ILE A 53 -4.23 -3.50 3.45
C ILE A 53 -3.90 -4.83 4.12
N THR A 54 -2.80 -4.90 4.88
CA THR A 54 -2.43 -6.10 5.65
C THR A 54 -3.50 -6.48 6.66
N PHE A 55 -4.03 -5.50 7.41
CA PHE A 55 -5.09 -5.75 8.38
C PHE A 55 -6.37 -6.26 7.72
N LEU A 56 -6.81 -5.65 6.61
CA LEU A 56 -7.96 -6.11 5.83
C LEU A 56 -7.75 -7.53 5.30
N GLY A 57 -6.55 -7.84 4.80
CA GLY A 57 -6.18 -9.18 4.35
C GLY A 57 -6.17 -10.22 5.49
N ALA A 58 -5.90 -9.82 6.72
CA ALA A 58 -5.88 -10.71 7.88
C ALA A 58 -7.27 -10.97 8.48
N ILE A 59 -8.17 -9.99 8.46
CA ILE A 59 -9.52 -10.09 9.08
C ILE A 59 -10.57 -10.72 8.16
N LYS A 60 -10.41 -10.60 6.83
CA LYS A 60 -11.33 -11.16 5.82
C LYS A 60 -11.64 -12.66 6.00
N PRO A 61 -10.70 -13.56 6.37
CA PRO A 61 -11.00 -14.98 6.57
C PRO A 61 -11.98 -15.22 7.73
N CYS A 62 -11.90 -14.42 8.80
CA CYS A 62 -12.87 -14.46 9.90
C CYS A 62 -14.28 -14.11 9.38
N ASN A 63 -14.38 -13.10 8.52
CA ASN A 63 -15.68 -12.74 7.94
C ASN A 63 -16.21 -13.82 6.99
N VAL A 64 -15.34 -14.46 6.21
CA VAL A 64 -15.70 -15.62 5.38
C VAL A 64 -16.23 -16.77 6.23
N TYR A 65 -15.61 -17.05 7.38
CA TYR A 65 -16.10 -18.05 8.33
C TYR A 65 -17.51 -17.70 8.86
N VAL A 66 -17.74 -16.45 9.27
CA VAL A 66 -19.05 -15.98 9.75
C VAL A 66 -20.12 -16.10 8.65
N GLY A 67 -19.80 -15.70 7.42
CA GLY A 67 -20.70 -15.85 6.27
C GLY A 67 -20.97 -17.32 5.93
N HIS A 68 -19.96 -18.18 5.98
CA HIS A 68 -20.12 -19.61 5.78
C HIS A 68 -21.01 -20.23 6.87
N TYR A 69 -20.77 -19.89 8.14
CA TYR A 69 -21.60 -20.32 9.26
C TYR A 69 -23.05 -19.85 9.10
N GLY A 70 -23.29 -18.56 8.80
CA GLY A 70 -24.63 -18.02 8.57
C GLY A 70 -25.36 -18.71 7.41
N SER A 71 -24.63 -19.04 6.34
CA SER A 71 -25.20 -19.74 5.18
C SER A 71 -25.48 -21.23 5.41
N THR A 72 -24.76 -21.90 6.31
CA THR A 72 -24.90 -23.34 6.58
C THR A 72 -25.83 -23.64 7.74
N LYS A 73 -25.74 -22.89 8.83
CA LYS A 73 -26.55 -23.06 10.05
C LYS A 73 -27.85 -22.27 10.03
N HIS A 74 -28.18 -21.72 8.87
CA HIS A 74 -29.36 -20.93 8.71
C HIS A 74 -29.46 -19.69 9.63
N ASN A 75 -28.33 -19.15 10.08
CA ASN A 75 -28.31 -18.00 11.00
C ASN A 75 -28.31 -16.65 10.26
N LYS A 76 -29.43 -15.93 10.30
CA LYS A 76 -29.62 -14.62 9.65
C LYS A 76 -28.75 -13.52 10.24
N PHE A 77 -28.57 -13.51 11.56
CA PHE A 77 -27.74 -12.51 12.23
C PHE A 77 -26.28 -12.62 11.78
N ALA A 78 -25.72 -13.83 11.76
CA ALA A 78 -24.37 -14.08 11.28
C ALA A 78 -24.20 -13.65 9.81
N LEU A 79 -25.17 -13.97 8.96
CA LEU A 79 -25.13 -13.58 7.55
C LEU A 79 -25.22 -12.05 7.37
N LEU A 80 -26.08 -11.37 8.15
CA LEU A 80 -26.20 -9.92 8.11
C LEU A 80 -24.90 -9.24 8.59
N MET A 81 -24.30 -9.73 9.68
CA MET A 81 -22.98 -9.27 10.13
C MET A 81 -21.95 -9.42 9.01
N ALA A 82 -21.92 -10.56 8.32
CA ALA A 82 -20.98 -10.78 7.23
C ALA A 82 -21.16 -9.80 6.07
N VAL A 83 -22.41 -9.52 5.69
CA VAL A 83 -22.75 -8.56 4.63
C VAL A 83 -22.40 -7.13 5.03
N THR A 84 -22.73 -6.73 6.26
CA THR A 84 -22.39 -5.39 6.78
C THR A 84 -20.88 -5.20 6.83
N PHE A 85 -20.15 -6.19 7.32
CA PHE A 85 -18.69 -6.16 7.36
C PHE A 85 -18.10 -6.05 5.95
N ASP A 86 -18.57 -6.86 4.99
CA ASP A 86 -18.13 -6.78 3.59
C ASP A 86 -18.41 -5.43 2.96
N THR A 87 -19.54 -4.80 3.31
CA THR A 87 -19.87 -3.46 2.82
C THR A 87 -18.86 -2.43 3.33
N VAL A 88 -18.54 -2.46 4.62
CA VAL A 88 -17.54 -1.56 5.22
C VAL A 88 -16.17 -1.80 4.61
N VAL A 89 -15.74 -3.06 4.51
CA VAL A 89 -14.46 -3.43 3.92
C VAL A 89 -14.37 -3.02 2.45
N GLY A 90 -15.44 -3.18 1.67
CA GLY A 90 -15.47 -2.74 0.28
C GLY A 90 -15.34 -1.22 0.13
N ILE A 91 -15.96 -0.44 1.02
CA ILE A 91 -15.78 1.02 1.03
C ILE A 91 -14.32 1.39 1.34
N VAL A 92 -13.73 0.80 2.37
CA VAL A 92 -12.33 1.08 2.74
C VAL A 92 -11.37 0.63 1.62
N GLN A 93 -11.60 -0.55 1.04
CA GLN A 93 -10.82 -1.07 -0.08
C GLN A 93 -10.94 -0.17 -1.32
N PHE A 94 -12.11 0.42 -1.58
CA PHE A 94 -12.29 1.39 -2.66
C PHE A 94 -11.41 2.62 -2.47
N PHE A 95 -11.46 3.26 -1.30
CA PHE A 95 -10.63 4.44 -1.04
C PHE A 95 -9.14 4.13 -1.13
N ILE A 96 -8.72 2.98 -0.61
CA ILE A 96 -7.32 2.55 -0.69
C ILE A 96 -6.90 2.28 -2.13
N GLY A 97 -7.67 1.46 -2.86
CA GLY A 97 -7.37 1.12 -4.26
C GLY A 97 -7.31 2.36 -5.14
N PHE A 98 -8.26 3.27 -4.96
CA PHE A 98 -8.31 4.56 -5.65
C PHE A 98 -7.10 5.44 -5.30
N THR A 99 -6.76 5.57 -4.01
CA THR A 99 -5.60 6.36 -3.56
C THR A 99 -4.29 5.81 -4.12
N LEU A 100 -4.09 4.49 -4.12
CA LEU A 100 -2.91 3.86 -4.71
C LEU A 100 -2.86 4.09 -6.22
N ALA A 101 -3.97 3.95 -6.94
CA ALA A 101 -4.03 4.21 -8.37
C ALA A 101 -3.70 5.68 -8.69
N LEU A 102 -4.26 6.63 -7.95
CA LEU A 102 -3.95 8.04 -8.10
C LEU A 102 -2.47 8.33 -7.82
N ARG A 103 -1.91 7.79 -6.72
CA ARG A 103 -0.51 8.00 -6.37
C ARG A 103 0.44 7.35 -7.37
N GLY A 104 0.07 6.21 -7.94
CA GLY A 104 0.83 5.51 -8.98
C GLY A 104 0.68 6.12 -10.37
N THR A 105 -0.18 7.14 -10.54
CA THR A 105 -0.29 7.87 -11.80
C THR A 105 0.84 8.92 -11.85
N PRO A 106 1.72 8.91 -12.87
CA PRO A 106 2.79 9.89 -12.98
C PRO A 106 2.22 11.29 -13.15
N ALA A 107 2.85 12.29 -12.51
CA ALA A 107 2.47 13.69 -12.63
C ALA A 107 2.73 14.24 -14.05
N TYR A 108 3.73 13.67 -14.73
CA TYR A 108 4.19 14.11 -16.04
C TYR A 108 4.10 12.99 -17.07
N ASP A 109 3.76 13.36 -18.30
CA ASP A 109 3.71 12.44 -19.42
C ASP A 109 5.06 11.74 -19.64
N ARG A 110 5.00 10.47 -20.00
CA ARG A 110 6.21 9.65 -20.24
C ARG A 110 7.14 10.25 -21.29
N SER A 111 6.59 10.91 -22.31
CA SER A 111 7.38 11.58 -23.35
C SER A 111 8.18 12.77 -22.80
N LEU A 112 7.57 13.60 -21.96
CA LEU A 112 8.25 14.71 -21.30
C LEU A 112 9.37 14.20 -20.40
N ARG A 113 9.05 13.26 -19.50
CA ARG A 113 10.04 12.67 -18.57
C ARG A 113 11.24 12.08 -19.31
N ARG A 114 10.99 11.37 -20.41
CA ARG A 114 12.04 10.80 -21.26
C ARG A 114 12.86 11.88 -21.97
N ALA A 115 12.25 12.98 -22.42
CA ALA A 115 12.96 14.09 -23.05
C ALA A 115 13.80 14.87 -22.04
N CYS A 116 13.28 15.13 -20.85
CA CYS A 116 14.01 15.82 -19.78
C CYS A 116 15.24 15.04 -19.29
N ALA A 117 15.23 13.71 -19.42
CA ALA A 117 16.36 12.86 -19.09
C ALA A 117 17.47 12.83 -20.16
N ARG A 118 17.31 13.45 -21.34
CA ARG A 118 18.35 13.45 -22.40
C ARG A 118 19.46 14.47 -22.15
N HIS A 119 20.61 14.24 -22.77
CA HIS A 119 21.71 15.20 -22.86
C HIS A 119 21.27 16.49 -23.54
N THR A 120 20.75 16.39 -24.76
CA THR A 120 20.25 17.54 -25.52
C THR A 120 18.75 17.69 -25.34
N LEU A 121 18.34 18.92 -25.01
CA LEU A 121 16.93 19.27 -24.90
C LEU A 121 16.28 19.43 -26.26
N GLU A 122 15.21 18.67 -26.47
CA GLU A 122 14.32 18.82 -27.64
C GLU A 122 13.01 19.54 -27.26
N ILE A 123 12.79 19.82 -25.97
CA ILE A 123 11.56 20.35 -25.40
C ILE A 123 11.88 21.59 -24.57
N ASP A 124 10.86 22.43 -24.38
CA ASP A 124 10.81 23.57 -23.46
C ASP A 124 11.49 23.31 -22.11
N GLU A 125 12.46 24.17 -21.78
CA GLU A 125 13.30 24.10 -20.57
C GLU A 125 12.43 24.18 -19.30
N ASP A 126 11.49 25.13 -19.27
CA ASP A 126 10.60 25.38 -18.14
C ASP A 126 9.88 24.11 -17.66
N ARG A 127 9.40 23.29 -18.60
CA ARG A 127 8.67 22.05 -18.27
C ARG A 127 9.57 20.97 -17.68
N CYS A 128 10.84 20.98 -18.05
CA CYS A 128 11.80 20.05 -17.46
C CYS A 128 12.24 20.51 -16.07
N ASP A 129 12.34 21.82 -15.86
CA ASP A 129 12.62 22.37 -14.54
C ASP A 129 11.49 22.06 -13.57
N ASP A 130 10.23 22.22 -14.00
CA ASP A 130 9.05 21.78 -13.24
C ASP A 130 9.15 20.29 -12.85
N TYR A 131 9.49 19.43 -13.82
CA TYR A 131 9.63 17.98 -13.58
C TYR A 131 10.72 17.66 -12.55
N TRP A 132 11.87 18.30 -12.65
CA TRP A 132 13.00 18.05 -11.76
C TRP A 132 12.82 18.66 -10.36
N ASN A 133 12.08 19.76 -10.27
CA ASN A 133 11.71 20.42 -9.01
C ASN A 133 10.53 19.74 -8.31
N ASP A 134 9.84 18.81 -8.98
CA ASP A 134 8.69 18.11 -8.41
C ASP A 134 9.09 17.19 -7.24
N ASP A 135 8.32 17.28 -6.15
CA ASP A 135 8.46 16.42 -4.96
C ASP A 135 8.47 14.93 -5.31
N ARG A 136 7.67 14.53 -6.30
CA ARG A 136 7.56 13.16 -6.78
C ARG A 136 8.88 12.68 -7.37
N THR A 137 9.46 13.47 -8.25
CA THR A 137 10.75 13.18 -8.89
C THR A 137 11.85 13.12 -7.85
N ALA A 138 11.84 14.03 -6.87
CA ALA A 138 12.76 14.00 -5.74
C ALA A 138 12.62 12.69 -4.92
N GLY A 139 11.41 12.26 -4.60
CA GLY A 139 11.18 10.98 -3.91
C GLY A 139 11.74 9.79 -4.69
N VAL A 140 11.53 9.77 -6.01
CA VAL A 140 12.03 8.70 -6.89
C VAL A 140 13.56 8.75 -6.99
N ARG A 141 14.17 9.95 -7.01
CA ARG A 141 15.63 10.14 -6.92
C ARG A 141 16.19 9.57 -5.62
N LEU A 142 15.52 9.86 -4.50
CA LEU A 142 15.89 9.32 -3.18
C LEU A 142 15.84 7.79 -3.16
N ALA A 143 14.81 7.19 -3.77
CA ALA A 143 14.70 5.75 -3.92
C ALA A 143 15.84 5.18 -4.76
N TRP A 144 16.16 5.78 -5.90
CA TRP A 144 17.30 5.38 -6.75
C TRP A 144 18.62 5.43 -5.98
N MET A 145 18.89 6.57 -5.32
CA MET A 145 20.08 6.79 -4.52
C MET A 145 20.24 5.70 -3.44
N SER A 146 19.16 5.35 -2.73
CA SER A 146 19.22 4.28 -1.74
C SER A 146 19.53 2.89 -2.34
N VAL A 147 18.98 2.57 -3.52
CA VAL A 147 19.23 1.29 -4.17
C VAL A 147 20.70 1.22 -4.59
N TYR A 148 21.22 2.31 -5.14
CA TYR A 148 22.62 2.41 -5.54
C TYR A 148 23.57 2.30 -4.37
N TYR A 149 23.37 3.07 -3.30
CA TYR A 149 24.26 3.03 -2.14
C TYR A 149 24.32 1.65 -1.51
N ARG A 150 23.20 0.93 -1.41
CA ARG A 150 23.23 -0.45 -0.91
C ARG A 150 23.88 -1.42 -1.89
N ALA A 151 23.70 -1.22 -3.20
CA ALA A 151 24.40 -2.03 -4.20
C ALA A 151 25.92 -1.90 -4.07
N VAL A 152 26.44 -0.68 -3.93
CA VAL A 152 27.88 -0.41 -3.88
C VAL A 152 28.47 -0.65 -2.49
N ARG A 153 27.88 -0.05 -1.45
CA ARG A 153 28.43 -0.07 -0.08
C ARG A 153 28.26 -1.40 0.62
N ASP A 154 27.10 -2.03 0.47
CA ASP A 154 26.81 -3.34 1.10
C ASP A 154 27.21 -4.51 0.17
N ASN A 155 27.73 -4.22 -1.03
CA ASN A 155 28.03 -5.20 -2.07
C ASN A 155 26.81 -6.09 -2.40
N ASP A 156 25.61 -5.49 -2.41
CA ASP A 156 24.36 -6.19 -2.68
C ASP A 156 24.20 -6.44 -4.20
N ASN A 157 24.70 -7.58 -4.64
CA ASN A 157 24.63 -8.05 -6.02
C ASN A 157 23.20 -8.09 -6.59
N ALA A 158 22.16 -8.29 -5.76
CA ALA A 158 20.79 -8.31 -6.26
C ALA A 158 20.33 -6.91 -6.66
N ARG A 159 20.67 -5.89 -5.86
CA ARG A 159 20.38 -4.48 -6.18
C ARG A 159 21.22 -3.96 -7.33
N ALA A 160 22.49 -4.35 -7.39
CA ALA A 160 23.37 -4.03 -8.52
C ALA A 160 22.77 -4.55 -9.85
N LYS A 161 22.26 -5.79 -9.86
CA LYS A 161 21.57 -6.36 -11.02
C LYS A 161 20.29 -5.61 -11.40
N ILE A 162 19.50 -5.13 -10.42
CA ILE A 162 18.29 -4.34 -10.70
C ILE A 162 18.66 -3.04 -11.42
N LEU A 163 19.70 -2.34 -10.96
CA LEU A 163 20.14 -1.10 -11.57
C LEU A 163 20.76 -1.32 -12.95
N ALA A 164 21.60 -2.36 -13.11
CA ALA A 164 22.16 -2.72 -14.41
C ALA A 164 21.06 -3.12 -15.41
N GLN A 165 20.09 -3.92 -14.99
CA GLN A 165 18.96 -4.31 -15.85
C GLN A 165 18.09 -3.09 -16.22
N ALA A 166 17.88 -2.15 -15.30
CA ALA A 166 17.16 -0.92 -15.59
C ALA A 166 17.91 -0.05 -16.62
N ALA A 167 19.25 0.00 -16.54
CA ALA A 167 20.10 0.68 -17.52
C ALA A 167 20.02 0.01 -18.91
N ASP A 168 20.13 -1.31 -18.97
CA ASP A 168 20.07 -2.10 -20.20
C ASP A 168 18.71 -1.99 -20.90
N ILE A 169 17.61 -2.17 -20.16
CA ILE A 169 16.25 -2.10 -20.72
C ILE A 169 15.86 -0.66 -21.07
N GLY A 170 16.28 0.29 -20.24
CA GLY A 170 15.98 1.71 -20.43
C GLY A 170 16.83 2.39 -21.51
N GLU A 171 17.92 1.73 -21.95
CA GLU A 171 18.97 2.33 -22.78
C GLU A 171 19.36 3.71 -22.19
N CYS A 172 19.80 3.68 -20.94
CA CYS A 172 20.05 4.86 -20.12
C CYS A 172 21.18 4.61 -19.12
N CYS A 173 21.74 5.66 -18.53
CA CYS A 173 22.78 5.53 -17.51
C CYS A 173 22.55 6.50 -16.35
N GLY A 174 22.59 6.00 -15.12
CA GLY A 174 22.36 6.81 -13.92
C GLY A 174 20.94 7.35 -13.82
N PHE A 175 20.67 8.21 -12.84
CA PHE A 175 19.33 8.76 -12.63
C PHE A 175 19.06 9.98 -13.51
N GLY A 176 19.94 10.98 -13.41
CA GLY A 176 19.84 12.26 -14.08
C GLY A 176 20.31 12.23 -15.54
N PRO A 177 20.09 13.31 -16.30
CA PRO A 177 20.64 13.44 -17.63
C PRO A 177 22.15 13.68 -17.58
N PRO A 178 22.79 13.50 -18.73
CA PRO A 178 24.17 13.89 -18.96
C PRO A 178 24.63 15.24 -18.34
N ALA A 179 24.09 16.37 -18.77
CA ALA A 179 24.47 17.66 -18.20
C ALA A 179 23.70 18.04 -16.92
N ALA A 180 23.46 17.09 -15.98
CA ALA A 180 22.61 17.33 -14.81
C ALA A 180 23.06 18.54 -13.96
N CYS A 181 24.37 18.69 -13.78
CA CYS A 181 24.95 19.70 -12.90
C CYS A 181 24.66 21.15 -13.36
N GLN A 182 24.62 21.38 -14.67
CA GLN A 182 24.34 22.71 -15.24
C GLN A 182 22.83 22.99 -15.37
N ARG A 183 21.99 21.97 -15.15
CA ARG A 183 20.60 21.98 -15.62
C ARG A 183 19.55 21.71 -14.53
N ILE A 184 19.93 21.07 -13.43
CA ILE A 184 18.98 20.53 -12.45
C ILE A 184 19.38 20.93 -11.03
N GLU A 185 20.17 21.98 -10.86
CA GLU A 185 20.52 22.44 -9.52
C GLU A 185 19.26 22.82 -8.73
N ASN A 186 19.11 22.23 -7.55
CA ASN A 186 17.94 22.40 -6.71
C ASN A 186 18.34 22.33 -5.23
N ASP A 187 18.39 23.52 -4.63
CA ASP A 187 18.71 23.74 -3.22
C ASP A 187 17.58 23.39 -2.25
N ASP A 188 16.39 23.04 -2.74
CA ASP A 188 15.30 22.64 -1.88
C ASP A 188 15.66 21.34 -1.15
N LYS A 189 15.20 21.27 0.10
CA LYS A 189 15.32 20.05 0.91
C LYS A 189 14.41 18.97 0.39
N PHE A 190 14.81 17.71 0.60
CA PHE A 190 13.88 16.59 0.45
C PHE A 190 12.71 16.76 1.43
N PRO A 191 11.46 16.66 0.96
CA PRO A 191 10.29 16.71 1.83
C PRO A 191 10.38 15.71 2.98
N ASN A 192 10.10 16.16 4.20
CA ASN A 192 10.16 15.32 5.42
C ASN A 192 9.21 14.12 5.40
N LYS A 193 8.23 14.10 4.47
CA LYS A 193 7.34 12.97 4.25
C LYS A 193 8.05 11.73 3.67
N PHE A 194 9.23 11.87 3.07
CA PHE A 194 9.92 10.72 2.49
C PHE A 194 10.69 9.93 3.54
N ALA A 195 10.60 8.59 3.46
CA ALA A 195 11.35 7.73 4.38
C ALA A 195 12.86 7.90 4.16
N ARG A 196 13.60 8.19 5.23
CA ARG A 196 15.05 8.35 5.17
C ARG A 196 15.72 6.99 5.37
N ASP A 197 16.72 6.69 4.55
CA ASP A 197 17.55 5.53 4.78
C ASP A 197 18.70 5.88 5.72
N GLN A 198 19.01 5.01 6.67
CA GLN A 198 20.13 5.20 7.61
C GLN A 198 21.50 5.22 6.90
N TYR A 199 21.56 4.67 5.68
CA TYR A 199 22.77 4.65 4.86
C TYR A 199 23.04 5.96 4.13
N LEU A 200 22.03 6.83 4.02
CA LEU A 200 22.17 8.15 3.41
C LEU A 200 22.63 9.15 4.48
N GLY A 201 23.76 9.79 4.25
CA GLY A 201 24.26 10.87 5.10
C GLY A 201 23.25 12.02 5.17
N LYS A 202 23.22 12.73 6.30
CA LYS A 202 22.31 13.89 6.49
C LYS A 202 22.53 14.95 5.43
N ASP A 203 23.78 15.17 5.07
CA ASP A 203 24.20 16.19 4.12
C ASP A 203 23.62 15.91 2.71
N MET A 204 23.50 14.64 2.31
CA MET A 204 22.86 14.24 1.03
C MET A 204 21.34 14.47 1.00
N LEU A 205 20.73 14.80 2.14
CA LEU A 205 19.31 15.09 2.25
C LEU A 205 19.02 16.59 2.38
N ASP A 206 20.07 17.41 2.50
CA ASP A 206 19.93 18.86 2.70
C ASP A 206 19.63 19.61 1.40
N GLN A 207 19.95 19.02 0.24
CA GLN A 207 19.63 19.54 -1.09
C GLN A 207 19.19 18.38 -2.00
N ARG A 208 18.20 18.60 -2.87
CA ARG A 208 17.71 17.59 -3.82
C ARG A 208 18.76 17.27 -4.89
N VAL A 209 19.46 18.31 -5.34
CA VAL A 209 20.55 18.27 -6.32
C VAL A 209 21.47 19.43 -6.00
N ALA A 210 22.74 19.19 -5.66
CA ALA A 210 23.67 20.29 -5.44
C ALA A 210 24.96 20.11 -6.23
N CYS A 211 25.36 21.21 -6.86
CA CYS A 211 26.60 21.36 -7.60
C CYS A 211 27.59 22.15 -6.72
N SER A 212 28.88 21.94 -6.92
CA SER A 212 29.96 22.55 -6.14
C SER A 212 30.94 23.26 -7.06
N GLU A 213 31.15 24.55 -6.83
CA GLU A 213 32.16 25.39 -7.50
C GLU A 213 33.61 24.91 -7.23
N ASP A 214 33.88 24.25 -6.10
CA ASP A 214 35.24 23.97 -5.62
C ASP A 214 35.75 22.56 -5.95
N ARG A 215 36.85 22.47 -6.70
CA ARG A 215 37.58 21.22 -7.02
C ARG A 215 38.33 20.57 -5.83
N ALA A 216 38.28 21.16 -4.64
CA ALA A 216 39.11 20.73 -3.52
C ALA A 216 38.48 19.56 -2.74
N CYS A 217 38.54 18.34 -3.28
CA CYS A 217 38.51 17.12 -2.46
C CYS A 217 39.82 17.04 -1.64
N GLY A 218 39.95 17.90 -0.63
CA GLY A 218 41.12 18.03 0.22
C GLY A 218 40.73 18.22 1.68
N GLY A 219 40.30 17.14 2.34
CA GLY A 219 40.16 17.14 3.81
C GLY A 219 38.84 16.63 4.36
N GLY A 220 38.41 15.42 3.99
CA GLY A 220 37.49 14.63 4.83
C GLY A 220 35.99 14.81 4.57
N ALA A 221 35.51 13.98 3.63
CA ALA A 221 34.14 13.52 3.40
C ALA A 221 33.16 14.47 2.68
N TYR A 222 32.61 13.91 1.57
CA TYR A 222 31.51 14.35 0.70
C TYR A 222 31.90 15.29 -0.44
N CYS A 223 32.32 14.72 -1.58
CA CYS A 223 32.50 15.51 -2.81
C CYS A 223 31.16 15.58 -3.58
N TRP A 224 30.65 16.79 -3.68
CA TRP A 224 29.54 17.27 -4.53
C TRP A 224 30.07 17.52 -5.96
N TYR A 225 29.20 17.60 -6.98
CA TYR A 225 29.63 17.66 -8.39
C TYR A 225 30.50 18.89 -8.68
N PRO A 226 31.68 18.78 -9.33
CA PRO A 226 32.42 19.96 -9.73
C PRO A 226 31.66 20.72 -10.84
N GLU A 227 31.50 22.04 -10.66
CA GLU A 227 30.91 22.94 -11.66
C GLU A 227 31.87 23.27 -12.83
N GLU A 228 33.16 22.93 -12.68
CA GLU A 228 34.21 23.34 -13.64
C GLU A 228 33.93 22.94 -15.10
N GLU A 229 34.45 23.74 -16.04
CA GLU A 229 34.27 23.83 -17.52
C GLU A 229 34.21 22.53 -18.38
N GLY A 230 34.19 21.34 -17.79
CA GLY A 230 33.92 20.05 -18.41
C GLY A 230 32.60 19.44 -17.94
N THR A 231 31.92 18.73 -18.84
CA THR A 231 30.63 18.09 -18.57
C THR A 231 30.75 17.01 -17.48
N CYS A 232 29.71 16.83 -16.65
CA CYS A 232 29.60 15.85 -15.53
C CYS A 232 29.66 14.37 -15.99
N GLU A 233 30.39 14.05 -17.06
CA GLU A 233 30.24 12.83 -17.85
C GLU A 233 31.09 11.67 -17.41
N HIS A 234 32.06 11.86 -16.53
CA HIS A 234 33.18 10.92 -16.41
C HIS A 234 33.41 10.37 -15.00
N PHE A 235 32.55 10.63 -14.03
CA PHE A 235 32.77 10.23 -12.63
C PHE A 235 31.82 9.13 -12.14
N ALA A 236 32.24 7.88 -12.30
CA ALA A 236 31.86 6.75 -11.44
C ALA A 236 32.94 5.65 -11.52
N ASP A 237 33.74 5.48 -10.45
CA ASP A 237 34.67 4.36 -10.30
C ASP A 237 34.22 3.49 -9.12
N SER A 238 33.77 2.28 -9.40
CA SER A 238 33.33 1.31 -8.40
C SER A 238 34.47 0.60 -7.68
N ASP A 239 35.71 0.70 -8.17
CA ASP A 239 36.89 0.02 -7.62
C ASP A 239 37.62 0.84 -6.54
N ILE A 240 37.23 2.10 -6.32
CA ILE A 240 37.84 2.97 -5.30
C ILE A 240 37.22 2.68 -3.92
N SER A 241 38.04 2.21 -2.99
CA SER A 241 37.70 1.91 -1.58
C SER A 241 37.17 3.09 -0.75
N ASN A 242 37.20 4.30 -1.31
CA ASN A 242 36.60 5.51 -0.76
C ASN A 242 35.26 5.78 -1.46
N ALA A 243 34.18 5.14 -0.99
CA ALA A 243 32.80 5.34 -1.47
C ALA A 243 32.23 6.77 -1.26
N ASN A 244 33.08 7.76 -0.95
CA ASN A 244 32.72 9.12 -0.56
C ASN A 244 32.73 10.13 -1.73
N SER A 245 32.94 9.69 -2.98
CA SER A 245 32.95 10.55 -4.18
C SER A 245 32.12 10.00 -5.35
N LEU A 246 30.97 9.38 -5.08
CA LEU A 246 30.15 8.76 -6.14
C LEU A 246 29.13 9.75 -6.71
N GLY A 247 29.59 10.50 -7.72
CA GLY A 247 28.80 11.29 -8.66
C GLY A 247 29.77 11.84 -9.72
N CYS A 248 29.50 11.97 -11.02
CA CYS A 248 28.37 11.69 -11.89
C CYS A 248 28.88 10.90 -13.15
N ARG A 249 28.16 9.87 -13.62
CA ARG A 249 28.00 9.45 -15.05
C ARG A 249 26.75 8.56 -15.14
N TYR A 250 25.50 9.01 -15.16
CA TYR A 250 24.90 10.31 -14.92
C TYR A 250 23.85 10.21 -13.82
N ASP A 251 24.25 9.59 -12.72
CA ASP A 251 24.46 10.29 -11.45
C ASP A 251 24.74 9.25 -10.35
N TRP A 252 24.22 8.05 -10.53
CA TRP A 252 24.58 6.85 -9.79
C TRP A 252 24.41 5.67 -10.73
N GLY A 253 25.17 5.68 -11.83
CA GLY A 253 25.14 4.67 -12.88
C GLY A 253 25.87 3.39 -12.47
N LEU A 254 25.45 2.26 -13.02
CA LEU A 254 26.10 0.96 -12.82
C LEU A 254 26.06 0.15 -14.13
N GLY A 255 27.08 -0.68 -14.31
CA GLY A 255 27.17 -1.61 -15.44
C GLY A 255 27.85 -0.99 -16.67
N SER A 256 27.65 -1.64 -17.81
CA SER A 256 28.29 -1.30 -19.09
C SER A 256 27.94 0.09 -19.64
N CYS A 257 26.88 0.72 -19.12
CA CYS A 257 26.55 2.09 -19.49
C CYS A 257 27.64 3.10 -19.09
N LEU A 258 28.47 2.74 -18.10
CA LEU A 258 29.60 3.55 -17.66
C LEU A 258 30.78 3.51 -18.63
N ASP A 259 30.81 2.59 -19.60
CA ASP A 259 31.90 2.49 -20.58
C ASP A 259 31.60 3.24 -21.88
N ALA A 260 30.33 3.63 -22.10
CA ALA A 260 29.89 4.28 -23.34
C ALA A 260 30.24 5.78 -23.36
N ASP A 261 30.68 6.29 -24.51
CA ASP A 261 30.83 7.73 -24.73
C ASP A 261 29.48 8.42 -24.80
N VAL A 262 29.44 9.66 -24.34
CA VAL A 262 28.23 10.46 -24.29
C VAL A 262 27.97 11.05 -25.67
N ASP A 263 26.76 10.84 -26.15
CA ASP A 263 26.27 11.38 -27.40
C ASP A 263 24.93 12.10 -27.20
N ALA A 264 24.38 12.67 -28.29
CA ALA A 264 23.08 13.33 -28.25
C ALA A 264 21.91 12.39 -27.88
N ALA A 265 22.09 11.07 -28.02
CA ALA A 265 21.09 10.06 -27.67
C ALA A 265 21.15 9.63 -26.20
N SER A 266 22.26 9.95 -25.52
CA SER A 266 22.52 9.60 -24.13
C SER A 266 21.52 10.23 -23.17
N ARG A 267 21.10 9.47 -22.17
CA ARG A 267 20.02 9.83 -21.24
C ARG A 267 20.08 9.13 -19.90
N GLY A 268 19.49 9.77 -18.89
CA GLY A 268 19.25 9.20 -17.57
C GLY A 268 18.10 8.20 -17.50
N CYS A 269 18.09 7.40 -16.45
CA CYS A 269 17.10 6.36 -16.17
C CYS A 269 15.92 6.84 -15.32
N ALA A 270 15.84 8.12 -14.93
CA ALA A 270 14.76 8.63 -14.07
C ALA A 270 13.37 8.24 -14.57
N TRP A 271 13.07 8.45 -15.86
CA TRP A 271 11.76 8.14 -16.44
C TRP A 271 11.41 6.64 -16.35
N HIS A 272 12.39 5.76 -16.57
CA HIS A 272 12.20 4.31 -16.58
C HIS A 272 12.07 3.77 -15.17
N PHE A 273 12.89 4.29 -14.25
CA PHE A 273 12.83 3.91 -12.85
C PHE A 273 11.53 4.39 -12.21
N GLU A 274 11.05 5.58 -12.55
CA GLU A 274 9.73 6.04 -12.14
C GLU A 274 8.61 5.16 -12.71
N ASP A 275 8.66 4.76 -13.98
CA ASP A 275 7.69 3.80 -14.55
C ASP A 275 7.69 2.48 -13.77
N THR A 276 8.87 1.99 -13.37
CA THR A 276 9.03 0.79 -12.55
C THR A 276 8.42 0.97 -11.16
N MET A 277 8.67 2.12 -10.51
CA MET A 277 8.05 2.44 -9.23
C MET A 277 6.53 2.62 -9.35
N ASN A 278 6.03 3.21 -10.42
CA ASN A 278 4.60 3.36 -10.73
C ASN A 278 3.93 1.99 -10.90
N ALA A 279 4.57 1.07 -11.63
CA ALA A 279 4.06 -0.28 -11.82
C ALA A 279 3.89 -1.06 -10.51
N LYS A 280 4.77 -0.85 -9.50
CA LYS A 280 4.66 -1.47 -8.17
C LYS A 280 3.40 -1.06 -7.40
N ILE A 281 2.78 0.06 -7.73
CA ILE A 281 1.63 0.60 -6.98
C ILE A 281 0.36 0.66 -7.82
N TYR A 282 0.44 1.25 -9.01
CA TYR A 282 -0.71 1.49 -9.86
C TYR A 282 -1.47 0.19 -10.19
N GLY A 283 -0.76 -0.84 -10.62
CA GLY A 283 -1.38 -2.12 -10.99
C GLY A 283 -2.11 -2.78 -9.81
N HIS A 284 -1.56 -2.65 -8.60
CA HIS A 284 -2.18 -3.17 -7.39
C HIS A 284 -3.37 -2.32 -6.94
N GLY A 285 -3.30 -0.99 -7.07
CA GLY A 285 -4.44 -0.11 -6.85
C GLY A 285 -5.64 -0.46 -7.75
N VAL A 286 -5.38 -0.67 -9.05
CA VAL A 286 -6.39 -1.13 -10.02
C VAL A 286 -6.91 -2.53 -9.67
N ALA A 287 -6.04 -3.48 -9.31
CA ALA A 287 -6.45 -4.82 -8.92
C ALA A 287 -7.36 -4.81 -7.68
N LEU A 288 -7.06 -3.96 -6.68
CA LEU A 288 -7.93 -3.76 -5.52
C LEU A 288 -9.30 -3.20 -5.93
N MET A 289 -9.36 -2.28 -6.88
CA MET A 289 -10.65 -1.78 -7.39
C MET A 289 -11.43 -2.84 -8.17
N VAL A 290 -10.78 -3.65 -9.00
CA VAL A 290 -11.43 -4.74 -9.75
C VAL A 290 -12.02 -5.79 -8.79
N THR A 291 -11.29 -6.12 -7.73
CA THR A 291 -11.75 -7.10 -6.73
C THR A 291 -12.96 -6.63 -5.91
N LEU A 292 -13.27 -5.32 -5.89
CA LEU A 292 -14.53 -4.81 -5.31
C LEU A 292 -15.77 -5.37 -6.03
N GLY A 293 -15.66 -5.68 -7.32
CA GLY A 293 -16.77 -6.30 -8.05
C GLY A 293 -17.20 -7.62 -7.41
N LEU A 294 -16.24 -8.41 -6.91
CA LEU A 294 -16.51 -9.67 -6.21
C LEU A 294 -17.11 -9.43 -4.82
N GLU A 295 -16.71 -8.37 -4.12
CA GLU A 295 -17.30 -7.98 -2.85
C GLU A 295 -18.75 -7.51 -3.01
N ALA A 296 -19.01 -6.68 -4.01
CA ALA A 296 -20.36 -6.24 -4.37
C ALA A 296 -21.27 -7.43 -4.71
N LEU A 297 -20.76 -8.40 -5.49
CA LEU A 297 -21.50 -9.64 -5.78
C LEU A 297 -21.78 -10.46 -4.52
N THR A 298 -20.85 -10.49 -3.56
CA THR A 298 -21.03 -11.18 -2.28
C THR A 298 -22.11 -10.51 -1.43
N VAL A 299 -22.07 -9.18 -1.33
CA VAL A 299 -23.08 -8.36 -0.62
C VAL A 299 -24.46 -8.55 -1.25
N LEU A 300 -24.57 -8.41 -2.58
CA LEU A 300 -25.85 -8.59 -3.30
C LEU A 300 -26.41 -10.01 -3.12
N SER A 301 -25.55 -11.02 -3.22
CA SER A 301 -25.96 -12.42 -3.04
C SER A 301 -26.37 -12.70 -1.60
N GLY A 302 -25.65 -12.15 -0.63
CA GLY A 302 -25.97 -12.24 0.79
C GLY A 302 -27.32 -11.60 1.11
N CYS A 303 -27.58 -10.40 0.59
CA CYS A 303 -28.88 -9.71 0.72
C CYS A 303 -30.02 -10.51 0.08
N CYS A 304 -29.85 -10.99 -1.16
CA CYS A 304 -30.82 -11.85 -1.83
C CYS A 304 -31.12 -13.13 -1.03
N TYR A 305 -30.08 -13.74 -0.47
CA TYR A 305 -30.20 -14.94 0.33
C TYR A 305 -30.90 -14.66 1.67
N CYS A 306 -30.59 -13.55 2.35
CA CYS A 306 -31.31 -13.05 3.54
C CYS A 306 -32.80 -12.83 3.26
N TRP A 307 -33.16 -12.17 2.16
CA TRP A 307 -34.56 -11.89 1.83
C TRP A 307 -35.33 -13.15 1.47
N LYS A 308 -34.76 -14.02 0.65
CA LYS A 308 -35.42 -15.25 0.23
C LYS A 308 -35.71 -16.18 1.41
N ARG A 309 -34.88 -16.13 2.46
CA ARG A 309 -35.00 -16.99 3.63
C ARG A 309 -35.90 -16.44 4.73
N LYS A 310 -36.49 -15.25 4.56
CA LYS A 310 -37.42 -14.64 5.53
C LYS A 310 -38.55 -15.58 5.99
N ALA A 311 -39.00 -16.51 5.14
CA ALA A 311 -40.08 -17.45 5.47
C ALA A 311 -39.63 -18.72 6.22
N ASN A 312 -38.33 -19.05 6.20
CA ASN A 312 -37.80 -20.34 6.70
C ASN A 312 -36.83 -20.18 7.88
N ASP A 313 -36.60 -18.96 8.35
CA ASP A 313 -35.67 -18.71 9.46
C ASP A 313 -36.40 -18.92 10.80
N ILE A 314 -36.09 -20.05 11.43
CA ILE A 314 -36.49 -20.37 12.80
C ILE A 314 -35.39 -19.81 13.70
N LEU A 315 -35.75 -18.96 14.67
CA LEU A 315 -34.83 -18.63 15.78
C LEU A 315 -34.40 -19.95 16.43
N PRO A 316 -33.12 -20.11 16.86
CA PRO A 316 -32.67 -21.35 17.48
C PRO A 316 -33.66 -21.74 18.57
N VAL A 317 -34.27 -22.90 18.40
CA VAL A 317 -35.42 -23.35 19.18
C VAL A 317 -35.06 -23.42 20.67
N ASP A 318 -33.77 -23.64 20.96
CA ASP A 318 -33.18 -23.61 22.30
C ASP A 318 -33.45 -22.29 23.06
N TYR A 319 -33.54 -21.13 22.38
CA TYR A 319 -33.89 -19.85 23.03
C TYR A 319 -35.39 -19.68 23.33
N VAL A 320 -36.25 -20.46 22.67
CA VAL A 320 -37.71 -20.41 22.87
C VAL A 320 -38.13 -21.41 23.96
N TYR A 321 -37.31 -22.45 24.20
CA TYR A 321 -37.56 -23.47 25.21
C TYR A 321 -36.67 -23.39 26.46
N GLU A 322 -35.75 -22.43 26.56
CA GLU A 322 -35.26 -22.01 27.88
C GLU A 322 -36.47 -21.46 28.63
N GLU A 323 -37.00 -22.27 29.57
CA GLU A 323 -38.01 -21.79 30.52
C GLU A 323 -37.53 -20.44 31.05
N PRO A 324 -38.33 -19.36 30.97
CA PRO A 324 -37.93 -18.06 31.47
C PRO A 324 -37.44 -18.26 32.89
N TRP A 325 -36.23 -17.75 33.19
CA TRP A 325 -35.57 -17.95 34.47
C TRP A 325 -36.56 -17.69 35.60
N ASP A 326 -37.02 -18.77 36.23
CA ASP A 326 -37.99 -18.71 37.31
C ASP A 326 -37.21 -18.73 38.63
N PRO A 327 -37.12 -17.59 39.34
CA PRO A 327 -36.43 -17.52 40.62
C PRO A 327 -37.06 -18.42 41.68
N VAL A 328 -38.32 -18.83 41.50
CA VAL A 328 -39.05 -19.73 42.39
C VAL A 328 -38.60 -21.18 42.17
N LYS A 329 -38.51 -21.64 40.91
CA LYS A 329 -37.99 -22.99 40.60
C LYS A 329 -36.51 -23.17 40.96
N SER A 330 -35.70 -22.11 40.87
CA SER A 330 -34.27 -22.17 41.22
C SER A 330 -33.99 -22.06 42.72
N GLY A 331 -35.02 -21.98 43.57
CA GLY A 331 -34.89 -21.92 45.03
C GLY A 331 -34.27 -20.63 45.57
N LYS A 332 -34.10 -19.60 44.73
CA LYS A 332 -33.47 -18.32 45.11
C LYS A 332 -34.48 -17.28 45.60
N LEU A 333 -35.77 -17.42 45.28
CA LEU A 333 -36.84 -16.69 45.94
C LEU A 333 -37.64 -17.63 46.86
N MET A 334 -37.42 -17.52 48.17
CA MET A 334 -38.38 -18.06 49.13
C MET A 334 -39.57 -17.09 49.21
N LEU A 335 -40.66 -17.40 48.52
CA LEU A 335 -41.94 -16.76 48.81
C LEU A 335 -42.35 -17.19 50.22
N HIS A 336 -42.32 -16.26 51.17
CA HIS A 336 -42.93 -16.45 52.49
C HIS A 336 -44.43 -16.70 52.28
N ARG A 337 -44.82 -17.98 52.32
CA ARG A 337 -46.22 -18.38 52.38
C ARG A 337 -46.77 -17.79 53.70
N PRO A 338 -47.82 -16.95 53.67
CA PRO A 338 -48.49 -16.56 54.91
C PRO A 338 -48.92 -17.86 55.58
N GLN A 339 -48.45 -18.10 56.81
CA GLN A 339 -48.92 -19.23 57.61
C GLN A 339 -50.44 -19.12 57.69
N ASP A 340 -51.11 -20.21 57.36
CA ASP A 340 -52.56 -20.35 57.37
C ASP A 340 -53.11 -19.87 58.73
N GLY A 341 -53.55 -18.61 58.73
CA GLY A 341 -54.29 -18.01 59.81
C GLY A 341 -55.69 -18.62 59.79
N ASN A 342 -55.91 -19.49 60.77
CA ASN A 342 -57.17 -20.04 61.27
C ASN A 342 -58.37 -19.11 60.98
N MET A 343 -59.03 -19.26 59.82
CA MET A 343 -60.37 -18.70 59.59
C MET A 343 -61.36 -19.65 60.24
N GLN A 344 -61.59 -19.47 61.54
CA GLN A 344 -62.79 -19.98 62.19
C GLN A 344 -63.99 -19.26 61.61
N ALA A 345 -64.93 -20.04 61.08
CA ALA A 345 -66.24 -19.59 60.66
C ALA A 345 -67.02 -19.12 61.89
N GLU A 346 -67.39 -17.84 61.91
CA GLU A 346 -68.35 -17.26 62.85
C GLU A 346 -69.71 -17.23 62.13
N GLU A 347 -70.50 -18.29 62.33
CA GLU A 347 -71.95 -18.27 62.13
C GLU A 347 -72.54 -17.54 63.33
N ASP A 348 -73.04 -16.32 63.15
CA ASP A 348 -73.98 -15.71 64.08
C ASP A 348 -75.02 -14.85 63.33
N ASP A 349 -76.21 -15.45 63.24
CA ASP A 349 -77.51 -14.91 63.67
C ASP A 349 -77.92 -13.49 63.23
N LEU A 350 -78.74 -13.41 62.18
CA LEU A 350 -79.58 -12.25 61.89
C LEU A 350 -81.00 -12.71 61.50
N GLY A 351 -81.76 -13.09 62.52
CA GLY A 351 -83.22 -13.06 62.49
C GLY A 351 -83.75 -11.79 63.16
N LYS A 352 -84.24 -10.83 62.36
CA LYS A 352 -85.49 -10.07 62.58
C LYS A 352 -85.79 -9.11 61.44
#